data_AF-A0A653J932-F1
#
_entry.id   AF-A0A653J932-F1
#
_cell.length_a   1.000
_cell.length_b   1.000
_cell.length_c   1.000
_cell.angle_alpha   90.00
_cell.angle_beta   90.00
_cell.angle_gamma   90.00
#
_symmetry.space_group_name_H-M   'P 1'
#
loop_
_entity.id
_entity.type
_entity.pdbx_description
1 polymer ?
#
loop_
_entity_poly.entity_id
_entity_poly.type
_entity_poly.pdbx_seq_one_letter_code
_entity_poly.pdbx_strand_id
1 'polypeptide(L)'
;MSPAPRYLVPGALVVLTALAVASPPGRWALWALVPLLALALWDFAQRHHALRRNYPLIARARWFFEDLRPFLRAYIVESDREGRPFTIDERALVYARAKGDIATHPMGTELDVYSDEYEWLGHSIVPHEAAPESWHVRVGGSTAESLTMRPC
;
A
#
# COMPACT_ATOMS: atom_id res chain seq x y z
N MET A 1 -6.07 -27.33 -11.17
CA MET A 1 -5.88 -26.85 -9.79
C MET A 1 -6.88 -27.59 -8.90
N SER A 2 -6.43 -28.55 -8.12
CA SER A 2 -7.28 -29.36 -7.24
C SER A 2 -7.98 -28.46 -6.20
N PRO A 3 -9.30 -28.61 -5.96
CA PRO A 3 -10.03 -27.82 -4.96
C PRO A 3 -9.70 -28.21 -3.50
N ALA A 4 -8.80 -29.18 -3.31
CA ALA A 4 -8.41 -29.74 -2.03
C ALA A 4 -8.02 -28.72 -0.95
N PRO A 5 -7.22 -27.67 -1.19
CA PRO A 5 -6.74 -26.80 -0.10
C PRO A 5 -7.85 -25.99 0.57
N ARG A 6 -9.00 -25.81 -0.09
CA ARG A 6 -10.13 -25.04 0.45
C ARG A 6 -10.78 -25.70 1.68
N TYR A 7 -10.81 -27.03 1.71
CA TYR A 7 -11.51 -27.79 2.75
C TYR A 7 -10.59 -28.31 3.86
N LEU A 8 -9.27 -28.31 3.64
CA LEU A 8 -8.30 -28.84 4.60
C LEU A 8 -8.33 -28.09 5.93
N VAL A 9 -8.27 -26.77 5.89
CA VAL A 9 -8.23 -25.93 7.11
C VAL A 9 -9.52 -26.02 7.92
N PRO A 10 -10.73 -25.77 7.36
CA PRO A 10 -11.96 -25.90 8.14
C PRO A 10 -12.22 -27.35 8.57
N GLY A 11 -11.88 -28.34 7.74
CA GLY A 11 -12.00 -29.75 8.10
C GLY A 11 -11.11 -30.13 9.29
N ALA A 12 -9.83 -29.72 9.28
CA ALA A 12 -8.92 -29.93 10.40
C ALA A 12 -9.41 -29.26 11.68
N LEU A 13 -9.96 -28.05 11.60
CA LEU A 13 -10.50 -27.34 12.76
C LEU A 13 -11.74 -28.01 13.36
N VAL A 14 -12.61 -28.58 12.53
CA VAL A 14 -13.76 -29.38 13.00
C VAL A 14 -13.28 -30.64 13.72
N VAL A 15 -12.26 -31.33 13.19
CA VAL A 15 -11.70 -32.52 13.83
C VAL A 15 -11.04 -32.16 15.18
N LEU A 16 -10.25 -31.08 15.23
CA LEU A 16 -9.59 -30.62 16.45
C LEU A 16 -10.58 -30.16 17.53
N THR A 17 -11.66 -29.47 17.14
CA THR A 17 -12.75 -29.10 18.07
C THR A 17 -13.46 -30.34 18.61
N ALA A 18 -13.78 -31.33 17.77
CA ALA A 18 -14.39 -32.59 18.22
C ALA A 18 -13.49 -33.38 19.20
N LEU A 19 -12.18 -33.45 18.93
CA LEU A 19 -11.19 -34.06 19.83
C LEU A 19 -11.07 -33.31 21.17
N ALA A 20 -11.13 -31.98 21.14
CA ALA A 20 -11.08 -31.16 22.34
C ALA A 20 -12.35 -31.30 23.21
N VAL A 21 -13.51 -31.55 22.61
CA VAL A 21 -14.75 -31.88 23.36
C VAL A 21 -14.66 -33.27 24.00
N ALA A 22 -14.10 -34.25 23.29
CA ALA A 22 -13.99 -35.63 23.75
C ALA A 22 -12.98 -35.82 24.91
N SER A 23 -11.97 -34.95 25.01
CA SER A 23 -10.95 -35.01 26.06
C SER A 23 -11.25 -34.03 27.22
N PRO A 24 -11.40 -34.50 28.47
CA PRO A 24 -11.60 -33.63 29.64
C PRO A 24 -10.57 -32.49 29.80
N PRO A 25 -9.24 -32.72 29.61
CA PRO A 25 -8.26 -31.64 29.67
C PRO A 25 -8.32 -30.70 28.46
N GLY A 26 -8.81 -31.17 27.31
CA GLY A 26 -8.92 -30.40 26.07
C GLY A 26 -10.02 -29.35 26.08
N ARG A 27 -10.94 -29.39 27.05
CA ARG A 27 -12.07 -28.45 27.14
C ARG A 27 -11.62 -26.99 27.29
N TRP A 28 -10.48 -26.74 27.91
CA TRP A 28 -9.89 -25.40 27.98
C TRP A 28 -9.55 -24.84 26.60
N ALA A 29 -9.11 -25.70 25.66
CA ALA A 29 -8.80 -25.30 24.30
C ALA A 29 -10.05 -24.88 23.49
N LEU A 30 -11.26 -25.25 23.92
CA LEU A 30 -12.50 -24.87 23.25
C LEU A 30 -12.71 -23.35 23.25
N TRP A 31 -12.24 -22.65 24.28
CA TRP A 31 -12.29 -21.19 24.33
C TRP A 31 -11.57 -20.53 23.15
N ALA A 32 -10.50 -21.14 22.65
CA ALA A 32 -9.77 -20.66 21.47
C ALA A 32 -10.28 -21.30 20.17
N LEU A 33 -10.58 -22.61 20.19
CA LEU A 33 -10.92 -23.36 18.98
C LEU A 33 -12.31 -23.02 18.43
N VAL A 34 -13.29 -22.76 19.30
CA VAL A 34 -14.67 -22.41 18.89
C VAL A 34 -14.72 -21.08 18.11
N PRO A 35 -14.16 -19.95 18.60
CA PRO A 35 -14.17 -18.71 17.83
C PRO A 35 -13.36 -18.83 16.54
N LEU A 36 -12.26 -19.59 16.55
CA LEU A 36 -11.44 -19.82 15.36
C LEU A 36 -12.20 -20.63 14.28
N LEU A 37 -12.99 -21.63 14.71
CA LEU A 37 -13.89 -22.39 13.83
C LEU A 37 -14.98 -21.50 13.26
N ALA A 38 -15.62 -20.67 14.07
CA ALA A 38 -16.64 -19.73 13.61
C ALA A 38 -16.07 -18.76 12.56
N LEU A 39 -14.87 -18.23 12.78
CA LEU A 39 -14.15 -17.38 11.82
C LEU A 39 -13.83 -18.11 10.51
N ALA A 40 -13.38 -19.36 10.57
CA ALA A 40 -13.09 -20.17 9.39
C ALA A 40 -14.36 -20.43 8.56
N LEU A 41 -15.48 -20.74 9.21
CA LEU A 41 -16.77 -20.95 8.57
C LEU A 41 -17.30 -19.65 7.96
N TRP A 42 -17.17 -18.53 8.66
CA TRP A 42 -17.50 -17.20 8.11
C TRP A 42 -16.67 -16.88 6.86
N ASP A 43 -15.36 -17.13 6.91
CA ASP A 43 -14.46 -16.89 5.78
C ASP A 43 -14.77 -17.79 4.58
N PHE A 44 -15.28 -19.00 4.83
CA PHE A 44 -15.71 -19.94 3.81
C PHE A 44 -17.04 -19.54 3.17
N ALA A 45 -17.99 -19.02 3.97
CA ALA A 45 -19.33 -18.63 3.52
C ALA A 45 -19.36 -17.28 2.78
N GLN A 46 -18.50 -16.33 3.15
CA GLN A 46 -18.47 -15.01 2.51
C GLN A 46 -18.10 -15.12 1.02
N ARG A 47 -18.76 -14.32 0.18
CA ARG A 47 -18.50 -14.30 -1.28
C ARG A 47 -17.70 -13.09 -1.75
N HIS A 48 -17.52 -12.10 -0.88
CA HIS A 48 -16.90 -10.82 -1.22
C HIS A 48 -15.39 -10.94 -1.51
N HIS A 49 -14.66 -11.72 -0.71
CA HIS A 49 -13.20 -11.86 -0.84
C HIS A 49 -12.81 -13.24 -1.34
N ALA A 50 -12.49 -13.35 -2.64
CA ALA A 50 -12.08 -14.60 -3.28
C ALA A 50 -10.88 -15.29 -2.58
N LEU A 51 -9.94 -14.51 -2.04
CA LEU A 51 -8.77 -15.04 -1.33
C LEU A 51 -9.15 -15.74 -0.01
N ARG A 52 -10.00 -15.11 0.81
CA ARG A 52 -10.47 -15.70 2.09
C ARG A 52 -11.35 -16.91 1.90
N ARG A 53 -12.11 -16.94 0.80
CA ARG A 53 -12.91 -18.11 0.40
C ARG A 53 -12.04 -19.29 -0.03
N ASN A 54 -10.90 -19.03 -0.66
CA ASN A 54 -9.97 -20.08 -1.11
C ASN A 54 -9.07 -20.60 0.01
N TYR A 55 -8.70 -19.72 0.94
CA TYR A 55 -7.78 -20.00 2.03
C TYR A 55 -8.35 -19.43 3.34
N PRO A 56 -9.40 -20.06 3.91
CA PRO A 56 -10.00 -19.60 5.16
C PRO A 56 -8.95 -19.60 6.28
N LEU A 57 -9.01 -18.61 7.17
CA LEU A 57 -7.99 -18.27 8.18
C LEU A 57 -6.61 -17.87 7.62
N ILE A 58 -6.01 -18.66 6.73
CA ILE A 58 -4.64 -18.42 6.23
C ILE A 58 -4.55 -17.09 5.47
N ALA A 59 -5.57 -16.74 4.68
CA ALA A 59 -5.61 -15.46 3.98
C ALA A 59 -5.50 -14.25 4.93
N ARG A 60 -5.86 -14.39 6.22
CA ARG A 60 -5.74 -13.32 7.21
C ARG A 60 -4.30 -12.99 7.57
N ALA A 61 -3.42 -13.99 7.53
CA ALA A 61 -2.00 -13.79 7.76
C ALA A 61 -1.42 -12.78 6.76
N ARG A 62 -1.91 -12.75 5.51
CA ARG A 62 -1.47 -11.76 4.52
C ARG A 62 -1.65 -10.33 5.01
N TRP A 63 -2.85 -9.97 5.48
CA TRP A 63 -3.11 -8.62 5.98
C TRP A 63 -2.33 -8.35 7.26
N PHE A 64 -2.25 -9.34 8.17
CA PHE A 64 -1.43 -9.21 9.37
C PHE A 64 0.05 -8.91 9.05
N PHE A 65 0.64 -9.59 8.06
CA PHE A 65 2.01 -9.34 7.65
C PHE A 65 2.17 -8.04 6.86
N GLU A 66 1.15 -7.61 6.11
CA GLU A 66 1.17 -6.29 5.46
C GLU A 66 1.20 -5.18 6.51
N ASP A 67 0.39 -5.29 7.57
CA ASP A 67 0.36 -4.31 8.66
C ASP A 67 1.63 -4.38 9.53
N LEU A 68 2.23 -5.56 9.65
CA LEU A 68 3.48 -5.76 10.40
C LEU A 68 4.74 -5.30 9.64
N ARG A 69 4.66 -5.25 8.31
CA ARG A 69 5.75 -4.88 7.40
C ARG A 69 6.48 -3.58 7.76
N PRO A 70 5.82 -2.43 8.02
CA PRO A 70 6.53 -1.18 8.35
C PRO A 70 7.37 -1.31 9.62
N PHE A 71 6.86 -1.99 10.65
CA PHE A 71 7.59 -2.18 11.90
C PHE A 71 8.84 -3.03 11.71
N LEU A 72 8.74 -4.14 10.98
CA LEU A 72 9.89 -5.02 10.74
C LEU A 72 11.00 -4.32 9.93
N ARG A 73 10.64 -3.37 9.07
CA ARG A 73 11.61 -2.62 8.26
C ARG A 73 12.39 -1.62 9.08
N ALA A 74 11.72 -0.81 9.88
CA ALA A 74 12.38 0.19 10.73
C ALA A 74 13.48 -0.40 11.64
N TYR A 75 13.41 -1.69 11.98
CA TYR A 75 14.43 -2.32 12.83
C TYR A 75 15.47 -3.16 12.08
N ILE A 76 15.22 -3.58 10.84
CA ILE A 76 16.07 -4.56 10.12
C ILE A 76 16.67 -3.97 8.86
N VAL A 77 15.96 -3.08 8.17
CA VAL A 77 16.27 -2.57 6.83
C VAL A 77 15.88 -1.09 6.78
N GLU A 78 16.72 -0.22 7.32
CA GLU A 78 16.50 1.22 7.28
C GLU A 78 16.81 1.77 5.87
N SER A 79 15.79 1.78 4.99
CA SER A 79 15.61 2.70 3.83
C SER A 79 14.36 2.31 3.00
N ASP A 80 13.30 3.13 3.05
CA ASP A 80 12.10 2.90 2.21
C ASP A 80 12.24 3.49 0.78
N ARG A 81 13.28 4.31 0.58
CA ARG A 81 13.56 5.05 -0.67
C ARG A 81 14.63 4.44 -1.58
N GLU A 82 15.29 3.35 -1.19
CA GLU A 82 16.36 2.73 -2.01
C GLU A 82 15.85 1.74 -3.07
N GLY A 83 14.53 1.68 -3.28
CA GLY A 83 13.92 0.82 -4.31
C GLY A 83 14.12 1.37 -5.73
N ARG A 84 14.85 0.65 -6.59
CA ARG A 84 14.88 0.92 -8.04
C ARG A 84 13.94 -0.05 -8.79
N PRO A 85 13.18 0.37 -9.83
CA PRO A 85 13.06 1.74 -10.38
C PRO A 85 12.07 2.64 -9.62
N PHE A 86 11.23 2.09 -8.74
CA PHE A 86 10.29 2.85 -7.93
C PHE A 86 10.45 2.50 -6.45
N THR A 87 10.35 3.51 -5.60
CA THR A 87 10.42 3.34 -4.15
C THR A 87 9.16 2.64 -3.62
N ILE A 88 9.20 2.18 -2.38
CA ILE A 88 8.04 1.51 -1.79
C ILE A 88 6.94 2.51 -1.50
N ASP A 89 7.29 3.72 -1.07
CA ASP A 89 6.36 4.81 -0.81
C ASP A 89 5.63 5.25 -2.08
N GLU A 90 6.35 5.35 -3.20
CA GLU A 90 5.74 5.64 -4.50
C GLU A 90 4.69 4.58 -4.89
N ARG A 91 5.02 3.30 -4.73
CA ARG A 91 4.08 2.21 -5.03
C ARG A 91 2.89 2.22 -4.07
N ALA A 92 3.12 2.46 -2.77
CA ALA A 92 2.06 2.55 -1.78
C ALA A 92 1.10 3.71 -2.09
N LEU A 93 1.63 4.86 -2.49
CA LEU A 93 0.86 6.03 -2.89
C LEU A 93 0.01 5.77 -4.13
N VAL A 94 0.57 5.11 -5.15
CA VAL A 94 -0.19 4.68 -6.35
C VAL A 94 -1.32 3.72 -5.96
N TYR A 95 -1.05 2.75 -5.08
CA TYR A 95 -2.09 1.82 -4.62
C TYR A 95 -3.19 2.49 -3.80
N ALA A 96 -2.85 3.43 -2.92
CA ALA A 96 -3.83 4.19 -2.15
C ALA A 96 -4.76 4.97 -3.07
N ARG A 97 -4.20 5.68 -4.07
CA ARG A 97 -4.99 6.40 -5.09
C ARG A 97 -5.88 5.47 -5.91
N ALA A 98 -5.35 4.32 -6.34
CA ALA A 98 -6.11 3.37 -7.15
C ALA A 98 -7.28 2.73 -6.38
N LYS A 99 -7.17 2.60 -5.05
CA LYS A 99 -8.24 2.08 -4.18
C LYS A 99 -9.23 3.16 -3.74
N GLY A 100 -8.92 4.44 -3.95
CA GLY A 100 -9.71 5.55 -3.41
C GLY A 100 -9.48 5.79 -1.90
N ASP A 101 -8.38 5.28 -1.36
CA ASP A 101 -7.96 5.53 0.02
C ASP A 101 -7.27 6.91 0.14
N ILE A 102 -7.10 7.41 1.37
CA ILE A 102 -6.43 8.69 1.62
C ILE A 102 -4.99 8.63 1.06
N ALA A 103 -4.73 9.45 0.05
CA ALA A 103 -3.44 9.54 -0.63
C ALA A 103 -2.75 10.90 -0.42
N THR A 104 -3.09 11.57 0.68
CA THR A 104 -2.47 12.83 1.07
C THR A 104 -1.12 12.54 1.71
N HIS A 105 -0.07 13.09 1.12
CA HIS A 105 1.29 13.01 1.65
C HIS A 105 1.71 14.43 2.11
N PRO A 106 2.31 14.59 3.30
CA PRO A 106 2.76 15.89 3.77
C PRO A 106 3.86 16.46 2.86
N MET A 107 3.93 17.79 2.75
CA MET A 107 4.87 18.50 1.87
C MET A 107 6.30 18.62 2.46
N GLY A 108 6.74 17.64 3.25
CA GLY A 108 8.10 17.59 3.79
C GLY A 108 9.08 16.93 2.82
N THR A 109 10.38 17.07 3.07
CA THR A 109 11.40 16.25 2.40
C THR A 109 11.88 15.15 3.34
N GLU A 110 11.79 13.92 2.88
CA GLU A 110 12.39 12.75 3.52
C GLU A 110 13.70 12.33 2.81
N LEU A 111 14.10 13.09 1.77
CA LEU A 111 15.34 12.86 1.04
C LEU A 111 16.53 13.37 1.83
N ASP A 112 17.68 12.70 1.67
CA ASP A 112 18.93 13.18 2.22
C ASP A 112 19.41 14.41 1.45
N VAL A 113 19.09 15.58 1.99
CA VAL A 113 19.44 16.89 1.43
C VAL A 113 20.94 17.18 1.43
N TYR A 114 21.75 16.36 2.12
CA TYR A 114 23.20 16.49 2.18
C TYR A 114 23.93 15.48 1.29
N SER A 115 23.19 14.60 0.61
CA SER A 115 23.77 13.67 -0.36
C SER A 115 24.31 14.39 -1.59
N ASP A 116 25.38 13.86 -2.19
CA ASP A 116 25.98 14.41 -3.42
C ASP A 116 25.02 14.32 -4.62
N GLU A 117 24.02 13.44 -4.55
CA GLU A 117 22.97 13.26 -5.54
C GLU A 117 21.81 14.26 -5.40
N TYR A 118 21.72 14.99 -4.30
CA TYR A 118 20.64 15.96 -4.06
C TYR A 118 21.00 17.34 -4.60
N GLU A 119 20.38 17.73 -5.71
CA GLU A 119 20.50 19.08 -6.26
C GLU A 119 19.33 19.96 -5.82
N TRP A 120 19.63 21.13 -5.27
CA TRP A 120 18.63 22.14 -4.94
C TRP A 120 18.69 23.29 -5.94
N LEU A 121 17.53 23.61 -6.53
CA LEU A 121 17.36 24.77 -7.39
C LEU A 121 16.80 25.93 -6.56
N GLY A 122 17.65 26.93 -6.31
CA GLY A 122 17.22 28.19 -5.74
C GLY A 122 16.49 29.05 -6.77
N HIS A 123 15.36 29.64 -6.39
CA HIS A 123 14.73 30.66 -7.22
C HIS A 123 15.64 31.90 -7.27
N SER A 124 15.96 32.38 -8.48
CA SER A 124 16.65 33.67 -8.62
C SER A 124 15.69 34.78 -8.24
N ILE A 125 16.05 35.56 -7.22
CA ILE A 125 15.33 36.80 -6.88
C ILE A 125 15.70 37.96 -7.83
N VAL A 126 16.73 37.77 -8.66
CA VAL A 126 17.15 38.76 -9.65
C VAL A 126 16.30 38.58 -10.91
N PRO A 127 15.42 39.54 -11.25
CA PRO A 127 14.67 39.50 -12.49
C PRO A 127 15.62 39.62 -13.68
N HIS A 128 15.37 38.85 -14.73
CA HIS A 128 16.15 38.93 -15.95
C HIS A 128 15.92 40.30 -16.61
N GLU A 129 16.98 41.05 -16.91
CA GLU A 129 16.87 42.42 -17.44
C GLU A 129 16.14 42.49 -18.79
N ALA A 130 16.21 41.42 -19.59
CA ALA A 130 15.48 41.37 -20.87
C ALA A 130 14.05 40.81 -20.74
N ALA A 131 13.53 40.68 -19.52
CA ALA A 131 12.16 40.20 -19.33
C ALA A 131 11.15 41.29 -19.73
N PRO A 132 10.12 40.98 -20.54
CA PRO A 132 9.17 41.98 -21.01
C PRO A 132 8.35 42.55 -19.84
N GLU A 133 8.04 43.85 -19.86
CA GLU A 133 7.26 44.51 -18.80
C GLU A 133 5.83 43.94 -18.63
N SER A 134 5.34 43.15 -19.60
CA SER A 134 4.04 42.48 -19.52
C SER A 134 4.04 41.10 -20.19
N TRP A 135 3.46 40.10 -19.51
CA TRP A 135 3.29 38.73 -20.02
C TRP A 135 1.87 38.46 -20.52
N HIS A 136 1.22 39.49 -21.09
CA HIS A 136 -0.19 39.37 -21.47
C HIS A 136 -0.26 39.10 -22.97
N VAL A 137 -0.80 37.94 -23.35
CA VAL A 137 -1.19 37.66 -24.74
C VAL A 137 -2.68 37.90 -24.88
N ARG A 138 -3.07 38.67 -25.89
CA ARG A 138 -4.48 38.87 -26.22
C ARG A 138 -4.98 37.66 -27.01
N VAL A 139 -5.69 36.77 -26.32
CA VAL A 139 -6.31 35.59 -26.95
C VAL A 139 -7.46 36.05 -27.86
N GLY A 140 -7.36 35.79 -29.17
CA GLY A 140 -8.42 36.10 -30.16
C GLY A 140 -8.18 37.29 -31.11
N GLY A 141 -6.97 37.85 -31.19
CA GLY A 141 -6.60 38.85 -32.21
C GLY A 141 -6.23 38.25 -33.58
N SER A 142 -6.24 39.05 -34.65
CA SER A 142 -5.94 38.60 -36.02
C SER A 142 -4.45 38.42 -36.35
N THR A 143 -3.55 38.62 -35.38
CA THR A 143 -2.10 38.45 -35.57
C THR A 143 -1.68 37.15 -34.88
N ALA A 144 -1.90 36.03 -35.56
CA ALA A 144 -1.29 34.75 -35.20
C ALA A 144 0.14 34.72 -35.74
N GLU A 145 1.03 35.53 -35.16
CA GLU A 145 2.46 35.43 -35.42
C GLU A 145 3.13 34.68 -34.27
N SER A 146 3.92 33.69 -34.66
CA SER A 146 4.41 32.56 -33.88
C SER A 146 4.99 32.93 -32.51
N LEU A 147 4.39 32.38 -31.45
CA LEU A 147 5.03 32.20 -30.15
C LEU A 147 6.11 31.11 -30.26
N THR A 148 7.22 31.46 -30.90
CA THR A 148 8.44 30.66 -30.82
C THR A 148 9.06 30.98 -29.48
N MET A 149 8.87 30.09 -28.50
CA MET A 149 9.60 30.10 -27.24
C MET A 149 11.10 30.05 -27.58
N ARG A 150 11.78 31.19 -27.51
CA ARG A 150 13.24 31.20 -27.55
C ARG A 150 13.71 30.60 -26.23
N PRO A 151 14.59 29.58 -26.24
CA PRO A 151 15.12 29.03 -25.01
C PRO A 151 15.89 30.12 -24.27
N CYS A 152 15.62 30.22 -22.96
CA CYS A 152 16.46 30.97 -22.03
C CYS A 152 17.86 30.35 -21.96
#